data_AF-A0AAU0HCW7-F1
#
_entry.id   AF-A0AAU0HCW7-F1
#
_cell.length_a   1.000
_cell.length_b   1.000
_cell.length_c   1.000
_cell.angle_alpha   90.00
_cell.angle_beta   90.00
_cell.angle_gamma   90.00
#
_symmetry.space_group_name_H-M   'P 1'
#
loop_
_entity.id
_entity.type
_entity.pdbx_description
1 polymer ?
#
loop_
_entity_poly.entity_id
_entity_poly.type
_entity_poly.pdbx_seq_one_letter_code
_entity_poly.pdbx_strand_id
1 'polypeptide(L)'
;MMWRGVLLGIGVLFLAACETTKVAPIDAGVTPEMDTDEAGLWYQVDKAEEQLKTAAVVVRDEALNDYVRGVACRVTGPDYCDDMRVYIIEAPYLNASMAPNGLMQVWTGLLLRAENEAQLAFVLGHEFIHYKERHSLEQFRSYKNAANMSMVLSLGAAVGRVPEAAQIGSIVLTGRLYGFGRDKEREADEGGFRAAVDAGYSPDQGAALWDYVIDEVEASSSRRRQRQVARASIFSTHPLTQERVTTLRDFARAQGEGGYLGQAEHRAAISPYLNEWLNDDIARRDLGAHLYLINHLLAAGGDEGVLYFRQGEAYRVRREEGDQALALAAYQRATTYADAPPAAWREIGNVQRRQGDTIAAGAAYSTYLVQAPDATDRALVESYLKRWSMPIPERTVPATFPALSEEEADDDAS
;
A
#
# COMPACT_ATOMS: atom_id res chain seq x y z
N MET A 1 30.06 78.57 -4.10
CA MET A 1 29.35 77.97 -5.25
C MET A 1 28.87 76.59 -4.83
N MET A 2 27.55 76.43 -4.75
CA MET A 2 26.86 75.18 -4.40
C MET A 2 26.96 74.19 -5.56
N TRP A 3 27.21 72.92 -5.28
CA TRP A 3 26.87 71.84 -6.20
C TRP A 3 26.00 70.82 -5.46
N ARG A 4 24.70 70.88 -5.76
CA ARG A 4 23.68 69.94 -5.30
C ARG A 4 23.68 68.77 -6.29
N GLY A 5 24.16 67.60 -5.85
CA GLY A 5 23.96 66.35 -6.58
C GLY A 5 22.57 65.81 -6.30
N VAL A 6 21.74 65.72 -7.34
CA VAL A 6 20.40 65.13 -7.31
C VAL A 6 20.54 63.61 -7.32
N LEU A 7 20.12 62.94 -6.24
CA LEU A 7 19.91 61.49 -6.22
C LEU A 7 18.55 61.19 -6.86
N LEU A 8 18.57 60.72 -8.11
CA LEU A 8 17.40 60.14 -8.78
C LEU A 8 17.28 58.68 -8.30
N GLY A 9 16.42 58.47 -7.30
CA GLY A 9 16.00 57.14 -6.90
C GLY A 9 15.08 56.54 -7.96
N ILE A 10 15.56 55.53 -8.68
CA ILE A 10 14.71 54.65 -9.50
C ILE A 10 14.03 53.69 -8.53
N GLY A 11 12.82 54.04 -8.10
CA GLY A 11 11.92 53.09 -7.44
C GLY A 11 11.40 52.10 -8.48
N VAL A 12 12.04 50.93 -8.59
CA VAL A 12 11.46 49.79 -9.29
C VAL A 12 10.31 49.28 -8.41
N LEU A 13 9.08 49.67 -8.77
CA LEU A 13 7.88 48.99 -8.29
C LEU A 13 7.90 47.57 -8.85
N PHE A 14 8.32 46.60 -8.04
CA PHE A 14 7.98 45.20 -8.27
C PHE A 14 6.48 45.05 -8.03
N LEU A 15 5.69 45.16 -9.09
CA LEU A 15 4.35 44.59 -9.11
C LEU A 15 4.54 43.07 -9.04
N ALA A 16 4.54 42.52 -7.83
CA ALA A 16 4.28 41.10 -7.65
C ALA A 16 2.83 40.88 -8.07
N ALA A 17 2.61 40.65 -9.36
CA ALA A 17 1.36 40.11 -9.85
C ALA A 17 1.17 38.78 -9.10
N CYS A 18 0.17 38.71 -8.24
CA CYS A 18 -0.26 37.48 -7.62
C CYS A 18 -0.89 36.65 -8.75
N GLU A 19 -0.05 36.00 -9.54
CA GLU A 19 -0.51 35.12 -10.60
C GLU A 19 -1.20 33.95 -9.92
N THR A 20 -2.50 33.81 -10.18
CA THR A 20 -3.31 32.74 -9.59
C THR A 20 -2.70 31.39 -9.99
N THR A 21 -2.47 30.53 -9.01
CA THR A 21 -1.98 29.17 -9.27
C THR A 21 -3.10 28.24 -9.75
N LYS A 22 -4.35 28.71 -9.74
CA LYS A 22 -5.51 27.92 -10.14
C LYS A 22 -5.46 27.56 -11.62
N VAL A 23 -5.71 26.31 -11.95
CA VAL A 23 -5.67 25.78 -13.32
C VAL A 23 -7.00 25.11 -13.65
N ALA A 24 -7.40 25.14 -14.92
CA ALA A 24 -8.58 24.41 -15.37
C ALA A 24 -8.33 22.89 -15.35
N PRO A 25 -9.36 22.06 -15.11
CA PRO A 25 -9.24 20.60 -15.13
C PRO A 25 -8.62 20.10 -16.45
N ILE A 26 -7.96 18.95 -16.40
CA ILE A 26 -7.44 18.27 -17.59
C ILE A 26 -8.52 17.36 -18.20
N ASP A 27 -8.76 17.51 -19.50
CA ASP A 27 -9.60 16.59 -20.27
C ASP A 27 -8.81 15.33 -20.65
N ALA A 28 -9.51 14.21 -20.83
CA ALA A 28 -8.88 12.96 -21.24
C ALA A 28 -8.12 13.08 -22.57
N GLY A 29 -6.97 12.41 -22.67
CA GLY A 29 -6.08 12.41 -23.83
C GLY A 29 -5.30 13.70 -24.04
N VAL A 30 -5.48 14.73 -23.21
CA VAL A 30 -4.77 16.00 -23.34
C VAL A 30 -3.38 15.91 -22.70
N THR A 31 -2.37 16.39 -23.43
CA THR A 31 -1.00 16.54 -22.93
C THR A 31 -0.59 18.01 -22.91
N PRO A 32 0.29 18.44 -21.98
CA PRO A 32 0.74 19.82 -21.91
C PRO A 32 1.52 20.27 -23.14
N GLU A 33 1.43 21.55 -23.49
CA GLU A 33 2.28 22.17 -24.51
C GLU A 33 3.75 22.16 -24.06
N MET A 34 4.66 21.79 -24.96
CA MET A 34 6.06 21.46 -24.63
C MET A 34 6.89 22.60 -24.02
N ASP A 35 6.50 23.86 -24.24
CA ASP A 35 7.16 25.06 -23.73
C ASP A 35 6.58 25.54 -22.38
N THR A 36 5.64 24.79 -21.80
CA THR A 36 5.03 25.11 -20.50
C THR A 36 5.79 24.52 -19.31
N ASP A 37 5.54 25.07 -18.13
CA ASP A 37 6.11 24.53 -16.89
C ASP A 37 5.50 23.18 -16.48
N GLU A 38 4.27 22.91 -16.91
CA GLU A 38 3.63 21.62 -16.74
C GLU A 38 4.31 20.53 -17.58
N ALA A 39 4.67 20.80 -18.84
CA ALA A 39 5.46 19.85 -19.63
C ALA A 39 6.80 19.54 -18.96
N GLY A 40 7.44 20.53 -18.34
CA GLY A 40 8.64 20.33 -17.53
C GLY A 40 8.41 19.50 -16.26
N LEU A 41 7.23 19.58 -15.66
CA LEU A 41 6.83 18.74 -14.52
C LEU A 41 6.55 17.30 -14.97
N TRP A 42 5.80 17.12 -16.06
CA TRP A 42 5.52 15.81 -16.66
C TRP A 42 6.80 15.08 -17.03
N TYR A 43 7.74 15.75 -17.70
CA TYR A 43 9.03 15.18 -18.05
C TYR A 43 9.79 14.62 -16.83
N GLN A 44 9.73 15.29 -15.68
CA GLN A 44 10.37 14.80 -14.45
C GLN A 44 9.67 13.55 -13.91
N VAL A 45 8.35 13.52 -13.98
CA VAL A 45 7.56 12.35 -13.59
C VAL A 45 7.78 11.18 -14.54
N ASP A 46 7.83 11.41 -15.86
CA ASP A 46 8.14 10.38 -16.85
C ASP A 46 9.50 9.74 -16.59
N LYS A 47 10.52 10.54 -16.22
CA LYS A 47 11.83 10.02 -15.83
C LYS A 47 11.79 9.18 -14.56
N ALA A 48 10.99 9.58 -13.58
CA ALA A 48 10.79 8.78 -12.37
C ALA A 48 10.01 7.49 -12.67
N GLU A 49 9.04 7.54 -13.57
CA GLU A 49 8.26 6.39 -14.03
C GLU A 49 9.14 5.34 -14.73
N GLU A 50 10.07 5.77 -15.59
CA GLU A 50 11.01 4.85 -16.24
C GLU A 50 11.87 4.07 -15.24
N GLN A 51 12.27 4.71 -14.13
CA GLN A 51 12.97 4.02 -13.05
C GLN A 51 12.04 3.04 -12.31
N LEU A 52 10.79 3.46 -12.07
CA LEU A 52 9.79 2.67 -11.37
C LEU A 52 9.47 1.36 -12.10
N LYS A 53 9.33 1.38 -13.43
CA LYS A 53 9.03 0.20 -14.26
C LYS A 53 9.97 -0.99 -13.99
N THR A 54 11.24 -0.70 -13.72
CA THR A 54 12.26 -1.73 -13.45
C THR A 54 12.50 -2.00 -11.97
N ALA A 55 11.83 -1.29 -11.06
CA ALA A 55 12.10 -1.40 -9.64
C ALA A 55 11.63 -2.76 -9.08
N ALA A 56 12.38 -3.27 -8.10
CA ALA A 56 12.08 -4.55 -7.46
C ALA A 56 10.77 -4.50 -6.65
N VAL A 57 10.43 -3.32 -6.11
CA VAL A 57 9.24 -3.08 -5.27
C VAL A 57 7.92 -3.04 -6.06
N VAL A 58 7.95 -3.14 -7.39
CA VAL A 58 6.72 -3.18 -8.19
C VAL A 58 6.17 -4.59 -8.23
N VAL A 59 4.92 -4.76 -7.80
CA VAL A 59 4.20 -6.04 -7.88
C VAL A 59 3.83 -6.32 -9.33
N ARG A 60 4.25 -7.48 -9.85
CA ARG A 60 4.09 -7.86 -11.26
C ARG A 60 3.03 -8.93 -11.50
N ASP A 61 2.29 -9.30 -10.47
CA ASP A 61 1.21 -10.27 -10.62
C ASP A 61 0.09 -9.72 -11.50
N GLU A 62 -0.22 -10.42 -12.59
CA GLU A 62 -1.19 -9.97 -13.60
C GLU A 62 -2.60 -9.87 -13.02
N ALA A 63 -3.04 -10.85 -12.24
CA ALA A 63 -4.40 -10.89 -11.69
C ALA A 63 -4.63 -9.74 -10.70
N LEU A 64 -3.66 -9.45 -9.82
CA LEU A 64 -3.77 -8.33 -8.90
C LEU A 64 -3.72 -6.98 -9.64
N ASN A 65 -2.84 -6.84 -10.64
CA ASN A 65 -2.76 -5.62 -11.44
C ASN A 65 -4.06 -5.36 -12.21
N ASP A 66 -4.64 -6.39 -12.84
CA ASP A 66 -5.91 -6.30 -13.56
C ASP A 66 -7.06 -5.93 -12.63
N TYR A 67 -7.10 -6.53 -11.43
CA TYR A 67 -8.09 -6.18 -10.42
C TYR A 67 -8.03 -4.69 -10.04
N VAL A 68 -6.85 -4.19 -9.63
CA VAL A 68 -6.69 -2.78 -9.21
C VAL A 68 -6.92 -1.82 -10.38
N ARG A 69 -6.39 -2.13 -11.58
CA ARG A 69 -6.65 -1.33 -12.80
C ARG A 69 -8.13 -1.30 -13.13
N GLY A 70 -8.84 -2.42 -12.99
CA GLY A 70 -10.28 -2.51 -13.22
C GLY A 70 -11.09 -1.60 -12.27
N VAL A 71 -10.75 -1.61 -10.98
CA VAL A 71 -11.37 -0.70 -9.99
C VAL A 71 -11.10 0.75 -10.34
N ALA A 72 -9.84 1.09 -10.64
CA ALA A 72 -9.44 2.44 -11.02
C ALA A 72 -10.20 2.92 -12.25
N CYS A 73 -10.24 2.14 -13.34
CA CYS A 73 -10.95 2.50 -14.55
C CYS A 73 -12.47 2.64 -14.36
N ARG A 74 -13.08 1.89 -13.44
CA ARG A 74 -14.51 2.07 -13.10
C ARG A 74 -14.79 3.44 -12.50
N VAL A 75 -13.92 3.94 -11.62
CA VAL A 75 -14.11 5.24 -10.96
C VAL A 75 -13.60 6.43 -11.78
N THR A 76 -12.59 6.25 -12.63
CA THR A 76 -12.11 7.34 -13.51
C THR A 76 -12.97 7.51 -14.77
N GLY A 77 -13.73 6.47 -15.13
CA GLY A 77 -14.49 6.42 -16.37
C GLY A 77 -13.64 5.96 -17.57
N PRO A 78 -14.29 5.53 -18.66
CA PRO A 78 -13.63 4.93 -19.81
C PRO A 78 -12.64 5.88 -20.49
N ASP A 79 -12.97 7.17 -20.59
CA ASP A 79 -12.15 8.16 -21.30
C ASP A 79 -10.77 8.33 -20.64
N TYR A 80 -10.70 8.34 -19.31
CA TYR A 80 -9.45 8.50 -18.55
C TYR A 80 -8.71 7.19 -18.27
N CYS A 81 -9.34 6.03 -18.50
CA CYS A 81 -8.70 4.73 -18.25
C CYS A 81 -7.46 4.51 -19.13
N ASP A 82 -7.47 5.05 -20.36
CA ASP A 82 -6.35 4.95 -21.30
C ASP A 82 -5.19 5.89 -20.95
N ASP A 83 -5.46 7.01 -20.26
CA ASP A 83 -4.43 7.95 -19.81
C ASP A 83 -3.68 7.45 -18.56
N MET A 84 -4.27 6.47 -17.86
CA MET A 84 -3.79 6.01 -16.57
C MET A 84 -2.87 4.80 -16.68
N ARG A 85 -1.75 4.87 -15.95
CA ARG A 85 -0.81 3.75 -15.77
C ARG A 85 -0.73 3.43 -14.29
N VAL A 86 -1.31 2.29 -13.89
CA VAL A 86 -1.43 1.86 -12.50
C VAL A 86 -0.24 0.98 -12.14
N TYR A 87 0.44 1.27 -11.03
CA TYR A 87 1.52 0.47 -10.49
C TYR A 87 1.25 0.15 -9.02
N ILE A 88 1.27 -1.14 -8.68
CA ILE A 88 1.16 -1.59 -7.30
C ILE A 88 2.57 -1.66 -6.70
N ILE A 89 2.76 -1.00 -5.56
CA ILE A 89 4.05 -0.85 -4.89
C ILE A 89 4.04 -1.63 -3.57
N GLU A 90 5.01 -2.51 -3.38
CA GLU A 90 5.26 -3.24 -2.13
C GLU A 90 5.70 -2.26 -1.04
N ALA A 91 4.73 -1.80 -0.26
CA ALA A 91 4.94 -0.89 0.85
C ALA A 91 3.82 -1.07 1.88
N PRO A 92 4.13 -1.39 3.15
CA PRO A 92 3.12 -1.78 4.15
C PRO A 92 2.31 -0.61 4.72
N TYR A 93 2.41 0.58 4.13
CA TYR A 93 1.69 1.78 4.59
C TYR A 93 0.47 2.04 3.72
N LEU A 94 -0.61 2.53 4.32
CA LEU A 94 -1.79 2.99 3.59
C LEU A 94 -1.38 4.19 2.73
N ASN A 95 -1.36 4.02 1.41
CA ASN A 95 -1.07 5.10 0.49
C ASN A 95 -1.55 4.80 -0.93
N ALA A 96 -1.92 5.87 -1.64
CA ALA A 96 -2.07 5.91 -3.09
C ALA A 96 -1.70 7.33 -3.55
N SER A 97 -1.37 7.48 -4.83
CA SER A 97 -1.19 8.81 -5.43
C SER A 97 -1.39 8.73 -6.94
N MET A 98 -1.82 9.83 -7.55
CA MET A 98 -1.83 9.97 -9.01
C MET A 98 -1.02 11.19 -9.43
N ALA A 99 -0.03 10.97 -10.29
CA ALA A 99 0.88 11.99 -10.75
C ALA A 99 0.28 12.79 -11.92
N PRO A 100 0.79 14.01 -12.20
CA PRO A 100 0.29 14.87 -13.28
C PRO A 100 0.24 14.23 -14.68
N ASN A 101 1.08 13.23 -14.97
CA ASN A 101 1.14 12.56 -16.27
C ASN A 101 0.22 11.32 -16.37
N GLY A 102 -0.62 11.04 -15.36
CA GLY A 102 -1.49 9.86 -15.31
C GLY A 102 -0.88 8.62 -14.66
N LEU A 103 0.34 8.70 -14.11
CA LEU A 103 0.93 7.62 -13.31
C LEU A 103 0.22 7.49 -11.96
N MET A 104 -0.50 6.39 -11.75
CA MET A 104 -1.11 6.05 -10.46
C MET A 104 -0.26 5.02 -9.72
N GLN A 105 0.04 5.28 -8.45
CA GLN A 105 0.72 4.36 -7.54
C GLN A 105 -0.24 3.93 -6.44
N VAL A 106 -0.32 2.63 -6.18
CA VAL A 106 -1.18 2.03 -5.15
C VAL A 106 -0.30 1.17 -4.24
N TRP A 107 -0.25 1.45 -2.94
CA TRP A 107 0.63 0.70 -2.04
C TRP A 107 -0.08 -0.53 -1.49
N THR A 108 0.64 -1.65 -1.31
CA THR A 108 0.06 -2.88 -0.76
C THR A 108 -0.56 -2.68 0.63
N GLY A 109 -0.05 -1.73 1.41
CA GLY A 109 -0.64 -1.34 2.70
C GLY A 109 -2.02 -0.67 2.61
N LEU A 110 -2.41 -0.10 1.46
CA LEU A 110 -3.79 0.34 1.19
C LEU A 110 -4.67 -0.89 0.89
N LEU A 111 -4.23 -1.77 -0.01
CA LEU A 111 -4.95 -3.00 -0.35
C LEU A 111 -5.18 -3.89 0.89
N LEU A 112 -4.23 -3.94 1.81
CA LEU A 112 -4.35 -4.68 3.05
C LEU A 112 -5.38 -4.09 4.04
N ARG A 113 -5.64 -2.77 3.96
CA ARG A 113 -6.49 -2.03 4.91
C ARG A 113 -7.88 -1.73 4.40
N ALA A 114 -8.07 -1.71 3.08
CA ALA A 114 -9.40 -1.71 2.52
C ALA A 114 -10.11 -3.02 2.89
N GLU A 115 -11.32 -2.94 3.42
CA GLU A 115 -12.13 -4.12 3.73
C GLU A 115 -12.81 -4.69 2.49
N ASN A 116 -13.05 -3.82 1.51
CA ASN A 116 -13.83 -4.12 0.33
C ASN A 116 -13.43 -3.20 -0.84
N GLU A 117 -13.87 -3.58 -2.03
CA GLU A 117 -13.56 -2.87 -3.27
C GLU A 117 -14.07 -1.42 -3.28
N ALA A 118 -15.22 -1.15 -2.66
CA ALA A 118 -15.78 0.20 -2.59
C ALA A 118 -14.91 1.18 -1.78
N GLN A 119 -14.26 0.71 -0.71
CA GLN A 119 -13.27 1.51 0.02
C GLN A 119 -12.04 1.82 -0.84
N LEU A 120 -11.53 0.83 -1.58
CA LEU A 120 -10.46 1.03 -2.55
C LEU A 120 -10.88 2.03 -3.63
N ALA A 121 -12.07 1.85 -4.20
CA ALA A 121 -12.63 2.69 -5.24
C ALA A 121 -12.74 4.16 -4.81
N PHE A 122 -13.18 4.42 -3.57
CA PHE A 122 -13.19 5.78 -3.02
C PHE A 122 -11.80 6.41 -3.01
N VAL A 123 -10.76 5.69 -2.53
CA VAL A 123 -9.39 6.22 -2.48
C VAL A 123 -8.84 6.46 -3.89
N LEU A 124 -9.05 5.53 -4.83
CA LEU A 124 -8.58 5.71 -6.21
C LEU A 124 -9.32 6.84 -6.93
N GLY A 125 -10.62 7.01 -6.65
CA GLY A 125 -11.41 8.15 -7.12
C GLY A 125 -10.90 9.47 -6.56
N HIS A 126 -10.58 9.53 -5.27
CA HIS A 126 -9.97 10.69 -4.61
C HIS A 126 -8.65 11.10 -5.29
N GLU A 127 -7.75 10.14 -5.52
CA GLU A 127 -6.49 10.41 -6.23
C GLU A 127 -6.69 10.85 -7.68
N PHE A 128 -7.69 10.28 -8.37
CA PHE A 128 -8.06 10.71 -9.70
C PHE A 128 -8.52 12.17 -9.74
N ILE A 129 -9.25 12.66 -8.74
CA ILE A 129 -9.64 14.08 -8.69
C ILE A 129 -8.42 14.98 -8.51
N HIS A 130 -7.40 14.59 -7.73
CA HIS A 130 -6.15 15.35 -7.66
C HIS A 130 -5.45 15.49 -9.02
N TYR A 131 -5.48 14.42 -9.83
CA TYR A 131 -4.98 14.45 -11.21
C TYR A 131 -5.86 15.32 -12.12
N LYS A 132 -7.17 15.06 -12.14
CA LYS A 132 -8.14 15.74 -13.01
C LYS A 132 -8.17 17.24 -12.77
N GLU A 133 -8.18 17.67 -11.51
CA GLU A 133 -8.17 19.09 -11.11
C GLU A 133 -6.75 19.69 -11.08
N ARG A 134 -5.74 18.94 -11.54
CA ARG A 134 -4.34 19.35 -11.68
C ARG A 134 -3.75 19.94 -10.39
N HIS A 135 -4.15 19.40 -9.25
CA HIS A 135 -3.76 19.88 -7.93
C HIS A 135 -2.24 19.92 -7.73
N SER A 136 -1.52 18.93 -8.26
CA SER A 136 -0.05 18.88 -8.22
C SER A 136 0.61 20.00 -9.04
N LEU A 137 0.01 20.42 -10.16
CA LEU A 137 0.51 21.56 -10.94
C LEU A 137 0.30 22.87 -10.18
N GLU A 138 -0.86 23.06 -9.58
CA GLU A 138 -1.12 24.25 -8.75
C GLU A 138 -0.15 24.33 -7.58
N GLN A 139 0.10 23.20 -6.92
CA GLN A 139 1.07 23.09 -5.82
C GLN A 139 2.50 23.39 -6.29
N PHE A 140 2.89 22.85 -7.46
CA PHE A 140 4.18 23.13 -8.07
C PHE A 140 4.36 24.63 -8.38
N ARG A 141 3.35 25.27 -8.97
CA ARG A 141 3.35 26.72 -9.23
C ARG A 141 3.38 27.55 -7.95
N SER A 142 2.67 27.12 -6.90
CA SER A 142 2.73 27.74 -5.57
C SER A 142 4.16 27.73 -5.00
N TYR A 143 4.88 26.59 -5.10
CA TYR A 143 6.28 26.52 -4.66
C TYR A 143 7.22 27.39 -5.50
N LYS A 144 7.01 27.47 -6.82
CA LYS A 144 7.76 28.39 -7.69
C LYS A 144 7.53 29.85 -7.29
N ASN A 145 6.28 30.24 -7.07
CA ASN A 145 5.88 31.60 -6.74
C ASN A 145 6.36 32.03 -5.34
N ALA A 146 6.41 31.10 -4.39
CA ALA A 146 6.94 31.33 -3.04
C ALA A 146 8.48 31.47 -3.00
N ALA A 147 9.16 31.52 -4.14
CA ALA A 147 10.62 31.51 -4.28
C ALA A 147 11.30 30.34 -3.53
N ASN A 148 10.58 29.25 -3.29
CA ASN A 148 11.12 28.03 -2.69
C ASN A 148 11.84 27.20 -3.76
N MET A 149 12.83 27.83 -4.41
CA MET A 149 13.54 27.30 -5.57
C MET A 149 14.31 26.01 -5.23
N SER A 150 14.71 25.82 -3.97
CA SER A 150 15.34 24.57 -3.52
C SER A 150 14.43 23.36 -3.67
N MET A 151 13.12 23.52 -3.53
CA MET A 151 12.12 22.48 -3.74
C MET A 151 12.01 22.12 -5.22
N VAL A 152 11.88 23.12 -6.10
CA VAL A 152 11.80 22.97 -7.56
C VAL A 152 13.09 22.34 -8.12
N LEU A 153 14.24 22.79 -7.65
CA LEU A 153 15.55 22.26 -8.05
C LEU A 153 15.79 20.83 -7.53
N SER A 154 15.23 20.47 -6.37
CA SER A 154 15.37 19.12 -5.83
C SER A 154 14.70 18.06 -6.72
N LEU A 155 13.56 18.40 -7.31
CA LEU A 155 12.87 17.55 -8.29
C LEU A 155 13.75 17.32 -9.54
N GLY A 156 14.45 18.36 -10.03
CA GLY A 156 15.37 18.25 -11.17
C GLY A 156 16.71 17.56 -10.86
N ALA A 157 17.21 17.65 -9.62
CA ALA A 157 18.50 17.09 -9.22
C ALA A 157 18.49 15.57 -8.96
N ALA A 158 17.31 14.98 -8.68
CA ALA A 158 17.15 13.54 -8.46
C ALA A 158 17.38 12.68 -9.72
N VAL A 159 17.38 13.29 -10.90
CA VAL A 159 17.58 12.61 -12.18
C VAL A 159 19.06 12.27 -12.42
N GLY A 160 20.00 12.88 -11.68
CA GLY A 160 21.43 12.86 -12.01
C GLY A 160 22.32 11.83 -11.31
N ARG A 161 22.01 11.40 -10.08
CA ARG A 161 22.86 10.47 -9.30
C ARG A 161 22.06 9.81 -8.17
N VAL A 162 21.55 8.60 -8.37
CA VAL A 162 21.02 7.81 -7.27
C VAL A 162 21.46 6.34 -7.40
N PRO A 163 22.20 5.77 -6.42
CA PRO A 163 22.53 4.36 -6.39
C PRO A 163 21.26 3.50 -6.31
N GLU A 164 21.31 2.23 -6.73
CA GLU A 164 20.18 1.28 -6.69
C GLU A 164 19.51 1.15 -5.30
N ALA A 165 20.21 1.47 -4.21
CA ALA A 165 19.64 1.51 -2.84
C ALA A 165 18.71 2.72 -2.57
N ALA A 166 18.55 3.63 -3.52
CA ALA A 166 17.78 4.87 -3.39
C ALA A 166 16.56 4.92 -4.33
N GLN A 167 16.12 3.76 -4.84
CA GLN A 167 14.87 3.62 -5.62
C GLN A 167 13.62 4.09 -4.87
N ILE A 168 13.64 4.06 -3.53
CA ILE A 168 12.59 4.66 -2.68
C ILE A 168 12.66 6.20 -2.71
N GLY A 169 13.83 6.78 -2.98
CA GLY A 169 14.05 8.23 -2.99
C GLY A 169 13.32 8.97 -4.10
N SER A 170 13.15 8.36 -5.29
CA SER A 170 12.35 8.93 -6.39
C SER A 170 10.85 8.89 -6.07
N ILE A 171 10.36 7.81 -5.44
CA ILE A 171 8.98 7.67 -4.95
C ILE A 171 8.67 8.72 -3.86
N VAL A 172 9.61 8.94 -2.93
CA VAL A 172 9.46 9.89 -1.80
C VAL A 172 9.54 11.35 -2.23
N LEU A 173 10.28 11.68 -3.30
CA LEU A 173 10.45 13.06 -3.76
C LEU A 173 9.15 13.61 -4.38
N THR A 174 8.38 12.76 -5.05
CA THR A 174 7.04 13.08 -5.58
C THR A 174 6.03 13.31 -4.46
N GLY A 175 6.19 12.65 -3.30
CA GLY A 175 5.33 12.81 -2.12
C GLY A 175 5.07 14.27 -1.71
N ARG A 176 6.06 15.15 -1.87
CA ARG A 176 5.90 16.56 -1.51
C ARG A 176 5.05 17.38 -2.49
N LEU A 177 4.83 16.90 -3.72
CA LEU A 177 3.88 17.49 -4.68
C LEU A 177 2.43 17.16 -4.36
N TYR A 178 2.22 16.20 -3.45
CA TYR A 178 0.89 15.74 -3.03
C TYR A 178 0.44 16.35 -1.70
N GLY A 179 1.22 17.26 -1.10
CA GLY A 179 0.81 17.97 0.11
C GLY A 179 -0.20 19.07 -0.20
N PHE A 180 -1.49 18.73 -0.23
CA PHE A 180 -2.54 19.65 -0.67
C PHE A 180 -3.20 20.41 0.47
N GLY A 181 -3.69 21.61 0.16
CA GLY A 181 -4.46 22.43 1.09
C GLY A 181 -5.86 21.87 1.36
N ARG A 182 -6.51 22.33 2.44
CA ARG A 182 -7.84 21.83 2.87
C ARG A 182 -8.90 21.90 1.77
N ASP A 183 -8.92 22.97 0.97
CA ASP A 183 -9.92 23.14 -0.08
C ASP A 183 -9.78 22.07 -1.17
N LYS A 184 -8.53 21.69 -1.51
CA LYS A 184 -8.23 20.66 -2.49
C LYS A 184 -8.59 19.26 -2.00
N GLU A 185 -8.36 19.01 -0.71
CA GLU A 185 -8.78 17.76 -0.08
C GLU A 185 -10.31 17.62 -0.05
N ARG A 186 -11.04 18.71 0.18
CA ARG A 186 -12.51 18.71 0.11
C ARG A 186 -13.02 18.46 -1.30
N GLU A 187 -12.41 19.11 -2.29
CA GLU A 187 -12.72 18.89 -3.71
C GLU A 187 -12.45 17.44 -4.13
N ALA A 188 -11.33 16.86 -3.67
CA ALA A 188 -11.00 15.46 -3.91
C ALA A 188 -11.92 14.48 -3.17
N ASP A 189 -12.29 14.75 -1.91
CA ASP A 189 -13.27 13.94 -1.17
C ASP A 189 -14.64 13.94 -1.87
N GLU A 190 -15.13 15.12 -2.26
CA GLU A 190 -16.43 15.28 -2.92
C GLU A 190 -16.46 14.63 -4.31
N GLY A 191 -15.42 14.86 -5.12
CA GLY A 191 -15.32 14.27 -6.45
C GLY A 191 -15.06 12.75 -6.38
N GLY A 192 -14.22 12.28 -5.46
CA GLY A 192 -13.94 10.87 -5.25
C GLY A 192 -15.15 10.10 -4.74
N PHE A 193 -15.91 10.69 -3.82
CA PHE A 193 -17.21 10.17 -3.39
C PHE A 193 -18.17 10.03 -4.58
N ARG A 194 -18.35 11.09 -5.39
CA ARG A 194 -19.22 11.05 -6.56
C ARG A 194 -18.78 10.01 -7.57
N ALA A 195 -17.49 9.96 -7.88
CA ALA A 195 -16.91 8.98 -8.81
C ALA A 195 -17.19 7.53 -8.37
N ALA A 196 -17.02 7.23 -7.07
CA ALA A 196 -17.33 5.90 -6.53
C ALA A 196 -18.83 5.58 -6.61
N VAL A 197 -19.69 6.53 -6.21
CA VAL A 197 -21.15 6.35 -6.24
C VAL A 197 -21.68 6.19 -7.67
N ASP A 198 -21.19 7.01 -8.61
CA ASP A 198 -21.56 6.94 -10.02
C ASP A 198 -21.11 5.62 -10.67
N ALA A 199 -19.99 5.06 -10.19
CA ALA A 199 -19.54 3.72 -10.55
C ALA A 199 -20.34 2.58 -9.87
N GLY A 200 -21.34 2.91 -9.04
CA GLY A 200 -22.25 1.97 -8.39
C GLY A 200 -21.78 1.45 -7.03
N TYR A 201 -20.69 1.99 -6.48
CA TYR A 201 -20.19 1.58 -5.16
C TYR A 201 -21.02 2.17 -4.02
N SER A 202 -20.98 1.48 -2.88
CA SER A 202 -21.67 1.91 -1.68
C SER A 202 -21.14 3.27 -1.16
N PRO A 203 -22.03 4.25 -0.89
CA PRO A 203 -21.62 5.61 -0.54
C PRO A 203 -21.00 5.73 0.86
N ASP A 204 -21.30 4.80 1.78
CA ASP A 204 -20.81 4.88 3.17
C ASP A 204 -19.32 4.53 3.33
N GLN A 205 -18.69 3.99 2.28
CA GLN A 205 -17.40 3.32 2.40
C GLN A 205 -16.21 4.26 2.56
N GLY A 206 -16.26 5.48 2.01
CA GLY A 206 -15.21 6.48 2.25
C GLY A 206 -15.11 6.89 3.73
N ALA A 207 -16.26 7.13 4.37
CA ALA A 207 -16.30 7.45 5.79
C ALA A 207 -15.93 6.25 6.67
N ALA A 208 -16.43 5.05 6.34
CA ALA A 208 -16.12 3.82 7.06
C ALA A 208 -14.62 3.49 7.05
N LEU A 209 -13.96 3.63 5.89
CA LEU A 209 -12.51 3.47 5.78
C LEU A 209 -11.77 4.43 6.71
N TRP A 210 -12.14 5.70 6.73
CA TRP A 210 -11.47 6.69 7.58
C TRP A 210 -11.68 6.48 9.07
N ASP A 211 -12.88 6.06 9.49
CA ASP A 211 -13.12 5.67 10.88
C ASP A 211 -12.22 4.49 11.28
N TYR A 212 -12.19 3.45 10.46
CA TYR A 212 -11.33 2.28 10.68
C TYR A 212 -9.85 2.68 10.80
N VAL A 213 -9.35 3.53 9.91
CA VAL A 213 -7.94 3.94 9.94
C VAL A 213 -7.64 4.84 11.14
N ILE A 214 -8.58 5.67 11.58
CA ILE A 214 -8.45 6.45 12.83
C ILE A 214 -8.30 5.50 14.02
N ASP A 215 -9.17 4.51 14.12
CA ASP A 215 -9.13 3.52 15.21
C ASP A 215 -7.83 2.68 15.18
N GLU A 216 -7.34 2.28 14.00
CA GLU A 216 -6.05 1.60 13.85
C GLU A 216 -4.90 2.48 14.38
N VAL A 217 -4.93 3.77 14.04
CA VAL A 217 -3.94 4.76 14.48
C VAL A 217 -4.01 4.99 16.00
N GLU A 218 -5.20 4.96 16.60
CA GLU A 218 -5.40 5.06 18.05
C GLU A 218 -4.93 3.80 18.79
N ALA A 219 -5.04 2.63 18.15
CA ALA A 219 -4.48 1.37 18.66
C ALA A 219 -2.94 1.32 18.62
N SER A 220 -2.27 2.33 18.06
CA SER A 220 -0.81 2.40 17.99
C SER A 220 -0.14 2.23 19.35
N SER A 221 0.90 1.40 19.35
CA SER A 221 1.73 1.05 20.50
C SER A 221 2.42 2.24 21.19
N SER A 222 2.61 3.37 20.48
CA SER A 222 3.13 4.59 21.08
C SER A 222 2.89 5.81 20.19
N ARG A 223 2.79 7.00 20.81
CA ARG A 223 2.73 8.28 20.07
C ARG A 223 3.90 8.50 19.11
N ARG A 224 5.08 7.92 19.37
CA ARG A 224 6.23 7.99 18.46
C ARG A 224 5.97 7.16 17.19
N ARG A 225 5.43 5.95 17.35
CA ARG A 225 5.06 5.07 16.24
C ARG A 225 3.91 5.65 15.44
N GLN A 226 2.87 6.12 16.11
CA GLN A 226 1.77 6.85 15.50
C GLN A 226 2.25 7.95 14.54
N ARG A 227 3.17 8.83 15.01
CA ARG A 227 3.76 9.88 14.18
C ARG A 227 4.63 9.35 13.04
N GLN A 228 5.33 8.23 13.25
CA GLN A 228 6.15 7.62 12.20
C GLN A 228 5.28 7.03 11.10
N VAL A 229 4.22 6.30 11.46
CA VAL A 229 3.26 5.70 10.52
C VAL A 229 2.51 6.79 9.76
N ALA A 230 1.98 7.80 10.45
CA ALA A 230 1.28 8.92 9.81
C ALA A 230 2.16 9.71 8.82
N ARG A 231 3.47 9.80 9.08
CA ARG A 231 4.43 10.45 8.16
C ARG A 231 4.78 9.59 6.93
N ALA A 232 4.54 8.29 6.99
CA ALA A 232 4.84 7.34 5.93
C ALA A 232 3.59 6.89 5.18
N SER A 233 2.40 7.27 5.64
CA SER A 233 1.11 6.99 5.00
C SER A 233 0.58 8.19 4.22
N ILE A 234 -0.60 8.00 3.63
CA ILE A 234 -1.39 9.01 2.93
C ILE A 234 -1.58 10.30 3.76
N PHE A 235 -1.57 10.22 5.10
CA PHE A 235 -1.79 11.38 5.97
C PHE A 235 -0.65 12.39 5.99
N SER A 236 0.52 12.02 5.46
CA SER A 236 1.62 12.95 5.28
C SER A 236 1.33 13.99 4.19
N THR A 237 0.53 13.62 3.20
CA THR A 237 0.16 14.41 2.02
C THR A 237 -1.31 14.86 2.05
N HIS A 238 -2.17 14.03 2.63
CA HIS A 238 -3.61 14.22 2.80
C HIS A 238 -4.01 14.19 4.28
N PRO A 239 -3.81 15.27 5.05
CA PRO A 239 -4.18 15.27 6.47
C PRO A 239 -5.68 14.95 6.67
N LEU A 240 -5.96 13.84 7.34
CA LEU A 240 -7.32 13.46 7.70
C LEU A 240 -7.81 14.31 8.88
N THR A 241 -9.03 14.81 8.78
CA THR A 241 -9.66 15.61 9.84
C THR A 241 -11.06 15.11 10.11
N GLN A 242 -11.56 15.30 11.34
CA GLN A 242 -12.92 14.92 11.70
C GLN A 242 -13.98 15.59 10.81
N GLU A 243 -13.68 16.79 10.32
CA GLU A 243 -14.56 17.52 9.40
C GLU A 243 -14.72 16.76 8.07
N ARG A 244 -13.62 16.31 7.45
CA ARG A 244 -13.67 15.51 6.21
C ARG A 244 -14.51 14.24 6.37
N VAL A 245 -14.31 13.50 7.47
CA VAL A 245 -15.09 12.29 7.77
C VAL A 245 -16.58 12.62 7.93
N THR A 246 -16.90 13.72 8.62
CA THR A 246 -18.28 14.17 8.81
C THR A 246 -18.93 14.56 7.48
N THR A 247 -18.21 15.28 6.63
CA THR A 247 -18.67 15.66 5.29
C THR A 247 -18.98 14.45 4.41
N LEU A 248 -18.11 13.42 4.41
CA LEU A 248 -18.37 12.17 3.68
C LEU A 248 -19.61 11.44 4.19
N ARG A 249 -19.84 11.42 5.51
CA ARG A 249 -21.09 10.85 6.08
C ARG A 249 -22.33 11.62 5.65
N ASP A 250 -22.24 12.95 5.58
CA ASP A 250 -23.36 13.78 5.16
C ASP A 250 -23.67 13.59 3.66
N PHE A 251 -22.64 13.43 2.81
CA PHE A 251 -22.82 13.01 1.42
C PHE A 251 -23.48 11.63 1.32
N ALA A 252 -23.02 10.66 2.09
CA ALA A 252 -23.58 9.31 2.07
C ALA A 252 -25.05 9.28 2.49
N ARG A 253 -25.42 10.00 3.57
CA ARG A 253 -26.82 10.18 4.00
C ARG A 253 -27.69 10.83 2.94
N ALA A 254 -27.16 11.79 2.19
CA ALA A 254 -27.91 12.47 1.14
C ALA A 254 -28.16 11.54 -0.08
N GLN A 255 -27.23 10.63 -0.36
CA GLN A 255 -27.35 9.65 -1.43
C GLN A 255 -28.29 8.49 -1.08
N GLY A 256 -28.31 8.05 0.19
CA GLY A 256 -29.07 6.90 0.67
C GLY A 256 -28.23 5.63 0.79
N GLU A 257 -28.82 4.58 1.37
CA GLU A 257 -28.13 3.30 1.61
C GLU A 257 -28.07 2.41 0.36
N GLY A 258 -27.12 1.46 0.35
CA GLY A 258 -26.98 0.44 -0.70
C GLY A 258 -25.67 0.52 -1.47
N GLY A 259 -25.67 0.06 -2.71
CA GLY A 259 -24.51 0.01 -3.60
C GLY A 259 -23.68 -1.26 -3.48
N TYR A 260 -22.77 -1.44 -4.42
CA TYR A 260 -21.86 -2.59 -4.47
C TYR A 260 -20.69 -2.39 -3.50
N LEU A 261 -20.37 -3.40 -2.71
CA LEU A 261 -19.20 -3.40 -1.81
C LEU A 261 -17.97 -4.02 -2.46
N GLY A 262 -18.13 -5.07 -3.25
CA GLY A 262 -17.04 -5.89 -3.78
C GLY A 262 -16.16 -6.53 -2.70
N GLN A 263 -16.77 -6.98 -1.60
CA GLN A 263 -16.04 -7.56 -0.47
C GLN A 263 -15.38 -8.89 -0.84
N ALA A 264 -16.10 -9.79 -1.52
CA ALA A 264 -15.55 -11.11 -1.87
C ALA A 264 -14.44 -11.00 -2.91
N GLU A 265 -14.61 -10.12 -3.89
CA GLU A 265 -13.67 -9.82 -4.96
C GLU A 265 -12.38 -9.23 -4.39
N HIS A 266 -12.50 -8.23 -3.51
CA HIS A 266 -11.34 -7.65 -2.84
C HIS A 266 -10.60 -8.66 -1.99
N ARG A 267 -11.33 -9.49 -1.23
CA ARG A 267 -10.71 -10.54 -0.40
C ARG A 267 -9.97 -11.55 -1.25
N ALA A 268 -10.59 -12.08 -2.29
CA ALA A 268 -9.96 -13.00 -3.22
C ALA A 268 -8.69 -12.41 -3.87
N ALA A 269 -8.69 -11.11 -4.18
CA ALA A 269 -7.53 -10.43 -4.75
C ALA A 269 -6.34 -10.34 -3.78
N ILE A 270 -6.58 -10.17 -2.47
CA ILE A 270 -5.50 -9.99 -1.48
C ILE A 270 -5.06 -11.27 -0.76
N SER A 271 -5.93 -12.28 -0.65
CA SER A 271 -5.64 -13.54 0.08
C SER A 271 -4.30 -14.18 -0.29
N PRO A 272 -3.89 -14.27 -1.58
CA PRO A 272 -2.60 -14.87 -1.95
C PRO A 272 -1.38 -14.17 -1.33
N TYR A 273 -1.48 -12.88 -1.04
CA TYR A 273 -0.38 -12.05 -0.54
C TYR A 273 -0.48 -11.76 0.96
N LEU A 274 -1.62 -12.09 1.58
CA LEU A 274 -1.95 -11.68 2.95
C LEU A 274 -0.87 -12.08 3.95
N ASN A 275 -0.33 -13.29 3.82
CA ASN A 275 0.73 -13.76 4.69
C ASN A 275 2.01 -12.91 4.59
N GLU A 276 2.40 -12.49 3.39
CA GLU A 276 3.60 -11.67 3.17
C GLU A 276 3.36 -10.21 3.59
N TRP A 277 2.25 -9.61 3.18
CA TRP A 277 1.97 -8.21 3.51
C TRP A 277 1.79 -7.98 5.01
N LEU A 278 1.19 -8.93 5.74
CA LEU A 278 1.14 -8.87 7.20
C LEU A 278 2.52 -9.02 7.85
N ASN A 279 3.45 -9.76 7.23
CA ASN A 279 4.83 -9.81 7.68
C ASN A 279 5.52 -8.44 7.56
N ASP A 280 5.32 -7.77 6.43
CA ASP A 280 5.87 -6.43 6.18
C ASP A 280 5.23 -5.39 7.11
N ASP A 281 3.95 -5.56 7.43
CA ASP A 281 3.24 -4.75 8.39
C ASP A 281 3.85 -4.87 9.81
N ILE A 282 4.21 -6.09 10.26
CA ILE A 282 4.98 -6.30 11.50
C ILE A 282 6.34 -5.57 11.45
N ALA A 283 6.96 -5.48 10.27
CA ALA A 283 8.24 -4.80 10.10
C ALA A 283 8.14 -3.27 10.28
N ARG A 284 6.95 -2.66 10.18
CA ARG A 284 6.69 -1.28 10.62
C ARG A 284 6.85 -1.10 12.13
N ARG A 285 6.78 -2.21 12.87
CA ARG A 285 6.95 -2.32 14.33
C ARG A 285 5.94 -1.51 15.14
N ASP A 286 4.75 -1.28 14.58
CA ASP A 286 3.61 -0.74 15.32
C ASP A 286 2.61 -1.87 15.64
N LEU A 287 2.95 -2.67 16.64
CA LEU A 287 2.29 -3.95 16.87
C LEU A 287 0.86 -3.81 17.41
N GLY A 288 0.53 -2.66 18.02
CA GLY A 288 -0.83 -2.35 18.45
C GLY A 288 -1.76 -2.13 17.26
N ALA A 289 -1.36 -1.28 16.31
CA ALA A 289 -2.04 -1.07 15.03
C ALA A 289 -2.14 -2.38 14.22
N HIS A 290 -1.05 -3.15 14.17
CA HIS A 290 -1.03 -4.45 13.49
C HIS A 290 -2.03 -5.45 14.07
N LEU A 291 -2.11 -5.57 15.40
CA LEU A 291 -3.07 -6.45 16.07
C LEU A 291 -4.52 -5.96 15.86
N TYR A 292 -4.76 -4.65 15.80
CA TYR A 292 -6.05 -4.09 15.45
C TYR A 292 -6.46 -4.49 14.02
N LEU A 293 -5.58 -4.28 13.03
CA LEU A 293 -5.77 -4.72 11.65
C LEU A 293 -6.09 -6.22 11.57
N ILE A 294 -5.35 -7.09 12.26
CA ILE A 294 -5.63 -8.54 12.26
C ILE A 294 -7.01 -8.84 12.82
N ASN A 295 -7.39 -8.25 13.97
CA ASN A 295 -8.69 -8.50 14.57
C ASN A 295 -9.83 -8.05 13.66
N HIS A 296 -9.61 -6.95 12.95
CA HIS A 296 -10.54 -6.44 11.95
C HIS A 296 -10.71 -7.40 10.76
N LEU A 297 -9.59 -7.88 10.20
CA LEU A 297 -9.61 -8.88 9.12
C LEU A 297 -10.25 -10.20 9.58
N LEU A 298 -10.02 -10.64 10.83
CA LEU A 298 -10.66 -11.83 11.41
C LEU A 298 -12.18 -11.66 11.54
N ALA A 299 -12.65 -10.46 11.89
CA ALA A 299 -14.09 -10.18 12.00
C ALA A 299 -14.81 -10.27 10.65
N ALA A 300 -14.12 -9.97 9.54
CA ALA A 300 -14.62 -10.12 8.19
C ALA A 300 -14.65 -11.59 7.71
N GLY A 301 -13.88 -12.49 8.34
CA GLY A 301 -13.79 -13.91 8.00
C GLY A 301 -12.89 -14.24 6.81
N GLY A 302 -12.48 -15.52 6.72
CA GLY A 302 -11.53 -16.03 5.73
C GLY A 302 -10.07 -15.85 6.14
N ASP A 303 -9.19 -16.70 5.59
CA ASP A 303 -7.75 -16.73 5.84
C ASP A 303 -7.37 -16.83 7.33
N GLU A 304 -8.21 -17.48 8.15
CA GLU A 304 -8.04 -17.52 9.60
C GLU A 304 -6.72 -18.15 10.02
N GLY A 305 -6.25 -19.18 9.32
CA GLY A 305 -4.96 -19.82 9.59
C GLY A 305 -3.80 -18.83 9.42
N VAL A 306 -3.77 -18.07 8.33
CA VAL A 306 -2.78 -17.02 8.09
C VAL A 306 -2.90 -15.90 9.14
N LEU A 307 -4.12 -15.42 9.40
CA LEU A 307 -4.37 -14.31 10.31
C LEU A 307 -3.95 -14.64 11.74
N TYR A 308 -4.34 -15.80 12.27
CA TYR A 308 -3.92 -16.24 13.61
C TYR A 308 -2.41 -16.52 13.68
N PHE A 309 -1.80 -17.03 12.61
CA PHE A 309 -0.35 -17.19 12.57
C PHE A 309 0.35 -15.84 12.70
N ARG A 310 -0.08 -14.83 11.94
CA ARG A 310 0.49 -13.48 12.00
C ARG A 310 0.19 -12.77 13.32
N GLN A 311 -0.95 -13.04 13.94
CA GLN A 311 -1.27 -12.58 15.29
C GLN A 311 -0.25 -13.13 16.31
N GLY A 312 0.07 -14.42 16.21
CA GLY A 312 1.08 -15.06 17.04
C GLY A 312 2.47 -14.44 16.84
N GLU A 313 2.85 -14.17 15.59
CA GLU A 313 4.12 -13.50 15.26
C GLU A 313 4.19 -12.09 15.88
N ALA A 314 3.09 -11.35 15.85
CA ALA A 314 3.01 -10.02 16.46
C ALA A 314 3.25 -10.08 17.98
N TYR A 315 2.59 -10.99 18.70
CA TYR A 315 2.85 -11.22 20.13
C TYR A 315 4.30 -11.66 20.39
N ARG A 316 4.83 -12.57 19.58
CA ARG A 316 6.23 -13.04 19.70
C ARG A 316 7.25 -11.89 19.54
N VAL A 317 6.95 -10.93 18.66
CA VAL A 317 7.80 -9.76 18.43
C VAL A 317 7.60 -8.69 19.51
N ARG A 318 6.38 -8.52 20.04
CA ARG A 318 6.03 -7.52 21.06
C ARG A 318 6.68 -7.80 22.41
N ARG A 319 6.68 -9.05 22.86
CA ARG A 319 7.38 -9.52 24.08
C ARG A 319 6.95 -8.81 25.37
N GLU A 320 5.69 -8.39 25.45
CA GLU A 320 5.09 -7.95 26.71
C GLU A 320 4.83 -9.14 27.65
N GLU A 321 4.53 -8.86 28.91
CA GLU A 321 4.13 -9.88 29.87
C GLU A 321 2.87 -10.60 29.37
N GLY A 322 2.91 -11.94 29.34
CA GLY A 322 1.82 -12.77 28.82
C GLY A 322 1.86 -13.04 27.31
N ASP A 323 2.65 -12.30 26.52
CA ASP A 323 2.68 -12.48 25.05
C ASP A 323 3.13 -13.86 24.61
N GLN A 324 3.99 -14.53 25.37
CA GLN A 324 4.39 -15.89 25.03
C GLN A 324 3.20 -16.86 25.05
N ALA A 325 2.27 -16.70 25.99
CA ALA A 325 1.07 -17.51 26.08
C ALA A 325 0.07 -17.15 24.97
N LEU A 326 -0.10 -15.85 24.70
CA LEU A 326 -0.93 -15.36 23.59
C LEU A 326 -0.41 -15.85 22.23
N ALA A 327 0.90 -15.78 22.00
CA ALA A 327 1.52 -16.27 20.78
C ALA A 327 1.27 -17.77 20.59
N LEU A 328 1.47 -18.58 21.63
CA LEU A 328 1.22 -20.02 21.57
C LEU A 328 -0.25 -20.32 21.25
N ALA A 329 -1.18 -19.65 21.93
CA ALA A 329 -2.62 -19.82 21.69
C ALA A 329 -3.00 -19.43 20.25
N ALA A 330 -2.45 -18.34 19.73
CA ALA A 330 -2.66 -17.89 18.36
C ALA A 330 -2.11 -18.91 17.34
N TYR A 331 -0.90 -19.44 17.52
CA TYR A 331 -0.38 -20.48 16.62
C TYR A 331 -1.21 -21.77 16.69
N GLN A 332 -1.61 -22.21 17.87
CA GLN A 332 -2.48 -23.38 18.01
C GLN A 332 -3.81 -23.17 17.30
N ARG A 333 -4.40 -21.98 17.43
CA ARG A 333 -5.62 -21.61 16.72
C ARG A 333 -5.42 -21.58 15.21
N ALA A 334 -4.29 -21.04 14.73
CA ALA A 334 -3.93 -21.05 13.31
C ALA A 334 -3.97 -22.47 12.75
N THR A 335 -3.31 -23.42 13.43
CA THR A 335 -3.22 -24.82 12.97
C THR A 335 -4.54 -25.59 12.94
N THR A 336 -5.67 -25.00 13.37
CA THR A 336 -7.01 -25.58 13.19
C THR A 336 -7.61 -25.29 11.82
N TYR A 337 -6.97 -24.44 11.01
CA TYR A 337 -7.42 -24.04 9.68
C TYR A 337 -6.47 -24.56 8.60
N ALA A 338 -7.02 -24.80 7.40
CA ALA A 338 -6.30 -25.45 6.30
C ALA A 338 -5.24 -24.54 5.63
N ASP A 339 -5.43 -23.24 5.71
CA ASP A 339 -4.56 -22.19 5.17
C ASP A 339 -3.39 -21.83 6.10
N ALA A 340 -3.28 -22.49 7.26
CA ALA A 340 -2.23 -22.22 8.24
C ALA A 340 -0.82 -22.41 7.63
N PRO A 341 0.06 -21.39 7.71
CA PRO A 341 1.43 -21.54 7.24
C PRO A 341 2.17 -22.65 8.01
N PRO A 342 2.96 -23.53 7.37
CA PRO A 342 3.72 -24.58 8.06
C PRO A 342 4.58 -24.07 9.22
N ALA A 343 5.06 -22.83 9.13
CA ALA A 343 5.82 -22.17 10.18
C ALA A 343 5.06 -22.07 11.53
N ALA A 344 3.72 -22.15 11.55
CA ALA A 344 2.94 -22.17 12.78
C ALA A 344 3.33 -23.35 13.69
N TRP A 345 3.50 -24.56 13.13
CA TRP A 345 3.95 -25.73 13.88
C TRP A 345 5.39 -25.58 14.37
N ARG A 346 6.27 -24.95 13.58
CA ARG A 346 7.63 -24.62 14.02
C ARG A 346 7.59 -23.69 15.23
N GLU A 347 6.76 -22.66 15.22
CA GLU A 347 6.68 -21.70 16.32
C GLU A 347 6.03 -22.29 17.58
N ILE A 348 5.03 -23.16 17.45
CA ILE A 348 4.54 -23.98 18.57
C ILE A 348 5.70 -24.77 19.17
N GLY A 349 6.47 -25.48 18.35
CA GLY A 349 7.63 -26.24 18.79
C GLY A 349 8.69 -25.38 19.49
N ASN A 350 8.93 -24.16 18.99
CA ASN A 350 9.85 -23.19 19.58
C ASN A 350 9.40 -22.73 20.97
N VAL A 351 8.11 -22.44 21.14
CA VAL A 351 7.55 -22.02 22.44
C VAL A 351 7.61 -23.16 23.45
N GLN A 352 7.11 -24.35 23.08
CA GLN A 352 7.09 -25.53 23.95
C GLN A 352 8.51 -25.95 24.38
N ARG A 353 9.46 -25.92 23.44
CA ARG A 353 10.88 -26.18 23.73
C ARG A 353 11.45 -25.24 24.78
N ARG A 354 11.12 -23.95 24.72
CA ARG A 354 11.56 -22.96 25.72
C ARG A 354 10.92 -23.18 27.09
N GLN A 355 9.71 -23.75 27.13
CA GLN A 355 9.01 -24.13 28.36
C GLN A 355 9.50 -25.47 28.94
N GLY A 356 10.32 -26.21 28.20
CA GLY A 356 10.86 -27.52 28.62
C GLY A 356 9.97 -28.71 28.26
N ASP A 357 8.84 -28.49 27.58
CA ASP A 357 7.99 -29.58 27.10
C ASP A 357 8.54 -30.13 25.78
N THR A 358 9.46 -31.08 25.90
CA THR A 358 10.13 -31.71 24.74
C THR A 358 9.19 -32.64 23.96
N ILE A 359 8.13 -33.14 24.59
CA ILE A 359 7.15 -34.03 23.93
C ILE A 359 6.26 -33.20 23.01
N ALA A 360 5.64 -32.14 23.54
CA ALA A 360 4.83 -31.24 22.73
C ALA A 360 5.67 -30.55 21.64
N ALA A 361 6.90 -30.14 21.98
CA ALA A 361 7.81 -29.57 21.00
C ALA A 361 8.16 -30.55 19.87
N GLY A 362 8.48 -31.80 20.21
CA GLY A 362 8.80 -32.85 19.25
C GLY A 362 7.65 -33.16 18.28
N ALA A 363 6.43 -33.23 18.80
CA ALA A 363 5.23 -33.45 17.98
C ALA A 363 5.01 -32.30 16.98
N ALA A 364 5.14 -31.06 17.44
CA ALA A 364 4.98 -29.88 16.58
C ALA A 364 6.06 -29.80 15.50
N TYR A 365 7.34 -30.01 15.86
CA TYR A 365 8.44 -30.04 14.89
C TYR A 365 8.32 -31.17 13.86
N SER A 366 7.86 -32.35 14.29
CA SER A 366 7.62 -33.47 13.35
C SER A 366 6.55 -33.09 12.33
N THR A 367 5.46 -32.47 12.77
CA THR A 367 4.40 -31.99 11.87
C THR A 367 4.91 -30.90 10.93
N TYR A 368 5.73 -29.97 11.44
CA TYR A 368 6.38 -28.96 10.62
C TYR A 368 7.22 -29.57 9.48
N LEU A 369 8.04 -30.57 9.78
CA LEU A 369 8.90 -31.22 8.78
C LEU A 369 8.14 -32.05 7.75
N VAL A 370 6.93 -32.51 8.08
CA VAL A 370 6.02 -33.15 7.10
C VAL A 370 5.45 -32.11 6.14
N GLN A 371 5.05 -30.95 6.66
CA GLN A 371 4.41 -29.90 5.85
C GLN A 371 5.39 -29.02 5.08
N ALA A 372 6.62 -28.88 5.55
CA ALA A 372 7.69 -28.14 4.92
C ALA A 372 8.94 -29.02 4.77
N PRO A 373 8.90 -30.06 3.92
CA PRO A 373 9.98 -31.04 3.79
C PRO A 373 11.30 -30.42 3.33
N ASP A 374 11.23 -29.29 2.62
CA ASP A 374 12.38 -28.57 2.06
C ASP A 374 12.70 -27.27 2.81
N ALA A 375 12.21 -27.12 4.04
CA ALA A 375 12.51 -25.95 4.87
C ALA A 375 14.02 -25.74 5.04
N THR A 376 14.48 -24.49 4.91
CA THR A 376 15.90 -24.12 5.03
C THR A 376 16.48 -24.37 6.44
N ASP A 377 15.63 -24.36 7.45
CA ASP A 377 15.95 -24.64 8.85
C ASP A 377 15.70 -26.11 9.25
N ARG A 378 15.39 -27.00 8.30
CA ARG A 378 15.12 -28.43 8.55
C ARG A 378 16.20 -29.09 9.40
N ALA A 379 17.47 -28.93 9.02
CA ALA A 379 18.58 -29.56 9.74
C ALA A 379 18.66 -29.13 11.22
N LEU A 380 18.30 -27.87 11.51
CA LEU A 380 18.22 -27.37 12.88
C LEU A 380 17.10 -28.07 13.65
N VAL A 381 15.91 -28.18 13.05
CA VAL A 381 14.75 -28.83 13.66
C VAL A 381 15.00 -30.33 13.89
N GLU A 382 15.59 -31.03 12.92
CA GLU A 382 16.00 -32.43 13.05
C GLU A 382 17.01 -32.65 14.18
N SER A 383 17.92 -31.69 14.41
CA SER A 383 18.87 -31.75 15.51
C SER A 383 18.19 -31.74 16.89
N TYR A 384 17.06 -31.05 17.02
CA TYR A 384 16.25 -31.05 18.25
C TYR A 384 15.56 -32.39 18.44
N LEU A 385 14.93 -32.93 17.39
CA LEU A 385 14.26 -34.24 17.43
C LEU A 385 15.26 -35.35 17.79
N LYS A 386 16.44 -35.36 17.16
CA LYS A 386 17.51 -36.32 17.46
C LYS A 386 17.96 -36.25 18.91
N ARG A 387 18.14 -35.05 19.46
CA ARG A 387 18.54 -34.84 20.86
C ARG A 387 17.54 -35.46 21.84
N TRP A 388 16.26 -35.43 21.50
CA TRP A 388 15.19 -35.95 22.34
C TRP A 388 14.76 -37.37 21.97
N SER A 389 15.49 -38.04 21.07
CA SER A 389 15.15 -39.38 20.57
C SER A 389 13.73 -39.48 19.98
N MET A 390 13.26 -38.39 19.37
CA MET A 390 11.96 -38.33 18.71
C MET A 390 12.07 -38.81 17.25
N PRO A 391 11.00 -39.41 16.68
CA PRO A 391 10.99 -39.78 15.26
C PRO A 391 11.23 -38.56 14.37
N ILE A 392 11.99 -38.75 13.29
CA ILE A 392 12.20 -37.75 12.24
C ILE A 392 11.44 -38.22 11.01
N PRO A 393 10.49 -37.44 10.47
CA PRO A 393 9.78 -37.81 9.25
C PRO A 393 10.73 -37.98 8.07
N GLU A 394 10.55 -39.06 7.31
CA GLU A 394 11.30 -39.27 6.06
C GLU A 394 11.02 -38.15 5.06
N ARG A 395 12.03 -37.78 4.28
CA ARG A 395 11.87 -36.80 3.20
C ARG A 395 11.11 -37.48 2.07
N THR A 396 9.88 -37.05 1.82
CA THR A 396 9.14 -37.48 0.64
C THR A 396 9.73 -36.77 -0.57
N VAL A 397 10.41 -37.53 -1.45
CA VAL A 397 10.81 -37.02 -2.77
C VAL A 397 9.52 -36.94 -3.59
N PRO A 398 9.14 -35.79 -4.16
CA PRO A 398 7.99 -35.75 -5.06
C PRO A 398 8.26 -36.73 -6.20
N ALA A 399 7.30 -37.61 -6.48
CA ALA A 399 7.40 -38.57 -7.57
C ALA A 399 7.76 -37.80 -8.84
N THR A 400 8.95 -38.06 -9.37
CA THR A 400 9.35 -37.62 -10.70
C THR A 400 8.34 -38.22 -11.66
N PHE A 401 7.51 -37.37 -12.29
CA PHE A 401 6.69 -37.82 -13.41
C PHE A 401 7.64 -38.45 -14.44
N PRO A 402 7.38 -39.68 -14.92
CA PRO A 402 8.18 -40.22 -16.00
C PRO A 402 8.07 -39.26 -17.18
N ALA A 403 9.20 -38.91 -17.78
CA ALA A 403 9.22 -38.23 -19.06
C ALA A 403 8.34 -39.02 -20.03
N LEU A 404 7.39 -38.33 -20.67
CA LEU A 404 6.65 -38.89 -21.79
C LEU A 404 7.68 -39.38 -22.80
N SER A 405 7.69 -40.69 -23.02
CA SER A 405 8.42 -41.28 -24.13
C SER A 405 7.86 -40.68 -25.41
N GLU A 406 8.75 -40.06 -26.19
CA GLU A 406 8.54 -39.86 -27.61
C GLU A 406 8.37 -41.24 -28.23
N GLU A 407 7.13 -41.63 -28.51
CA GLU A 407 6.82 -42.81 -29.30
C GLU A 407 6.06 -42.34 -30.55
N GLU A 408 6.84 -42.27 -31.64
CA GLU A 408 6.48 -42.58 -33.02
C GLU A 408 5.26 -41.84 -33.62
N ALA A 409 5.55 -40.69 -34.21
CA ALA A 409 4.87 -40.27 -35.43
C ALA A 409 5.74 -40.68 -36.63
N ASP A 410 5.53 -41.88 -37.14
CA ASP A 410 5.94 -42.24 -38.50
C ASP A 410 4.88 -43.14 -39.14
N ASP A 411 4.56 -42.80 -40.40
CA ASP A 411 3.90 -43.57 -41.46
C ASP A 411 2.78 -44.57 -41.09
N ASP A 412 1.57 -44.36 -41.61
CA ASP A 412 1.17 -44.90 -42.93
C ASP A 412 -0.35 -44.70 -43.21
N ALA A 413 -0.68 -44.73 -44.50
CA ALA A 413 -1.98 -45.03 -45.11
C ALA A 413 -2.96 -43.89 -45.49
N SER A 414 -2.92 -43.63 -46.81
CA SER A 414 -4.03 -43.48 -47.79
C SER A 414 -4.70 -42.12 -48.00
#